data_AF-A0A7S3X4I9-F1
#
_entry.id   AF-A0A7S3X4I9-F1
#
_cell.length_a   1.000
_cell.length_b   1.000
_cell.length_c   1.000
_cell.angle_alpha   90.00
_cell.angle_beta   90.00
_cell.angle_gamma   90.00
#
_symmetry.space_group_name_H-M   'P 1'
#
loop_
_entity.id
_entity.type
_entity.pdbx_description
1 polymer ?
#
loop_
_entity_poly.entity_id
_entity_poly.type
_entity_poly.pdbx_seq_one_letter_code
_entity_poly.pdbx_strand_id
1 'polypeptide(L)'
;EDPPKDGVDDAVLRAQRAGVKVVMVTGDHPDTARAIASRINILKRDSEDVEREQLQGADEFCVITGTMLESRVPKTDNFTDEEPPEIVEWWKKATQHTRVFARVSPIHKQVIVQAYQ
;
A
#
# COMPACT_ATOMS: atom_id res chain seq x y z
N GLU A 1 -10.50 -2.49 18.62
CA GLU A 1 -10.02 -3.05 17.35
C GLU A 1 -10.72 -4.36 17.12
N ASP A 2 -11.28 -4.56 15.93
CA ASP A 2 -11.85 -5.86 15.56
C ASP A 2 -10.70 -6.80 15.18
N PRO A 3 -10.63 -8.02 15.74
CA PRO A 3 -9.58 -8.95 15.39
C PRO A 3 -9.72 -9.34 13.91
N PRO A 4 -8.59 -9.62 13.23
CA PRO A 4 -8.64 -10.24 11.91
C PRO A 4 -9.48 -11.51 11.95
N LYS A 5 -10.25 -11.76 10.88
CA LYS A 5 -11.00 -13.01 10.76
C LYS A 5 -10.04 -14.21 10.73
N ASP A 6 -10.49 -15.33 11.26
CA ASP A 6 -9.72 -16.57 11.26
C ASP A 6 -9.32 -16.98 9.84
N GLY A 7 -8.05 -17.36 9.66
CA GLY A 7 -7.47 -17.82 8.39
C GLY A 7 -7.09 -16.72 7.39
N VAL A 8 -7.22 -15.43 7.74
CA VAL A 8 -6.79 -14.32 6.87
C VAL A 8 -5.29 -14.35 6.63
N ASP A 9 -4.50 -14.65 7.66
CA ASP A 9 -3.05 -14.80 7.60
C ASP A 9 -2.58 -15.87 6.60
N ASP A 10 -3.24 -17.03 6.60
CA ASP A 10 -3.00 -18.12 5.64
C ASP A 10 -3.44 -17.76 4.22
N ALA A 11 -4.57 -17.06 4.08
CA ALA A 11 -5.06 -16.61 2.78
C ALA A 11 -4.09 -15.59 2.13
N VAL A 12 -3.62 -14.61 2.92
CA VAL A 12 -2.62 -13.62 2.47
C VAL A 12 -1.34 -14.32 2.01
N LEU A 13 -0.82 -15.25 2.82
CA LEU A 13 0.41 -15.96 2.49
C LEU A 13 0.29 -16.79 1.21
N ARG A 14 -0.85 -17.47 1.00
CA ARG A 14 -1.11 -18.22 -0.24
C ARG A 14 -1.17 -17.30 -1.46
N ALA A 15 -1.83 -16.15 -1.35
CA ALA A 15 -1.91 -15.18 -2.43
C ALA A 15 -0.52 -14.64 -2.81
N GLN A 16 0.29 -14.25 -1.81
CA GLN A 16 1.65 -13.77 -2.02
C GLN A 16 2.54 -14.83 -2.68
N ARG A 17 2.48 -16.08 -2.22
CA ARG A 17 3.22 -17.21 -2.83
C ARG A 17 2.81 -17.51 -4.27
N ALA A 18 1.59 -17.13 -4.67
CA ALA A 18 1.12 -17.21 -6.05
C ALA A 18 1.54 -16.01 -6.91
N GLY A 19 2.35 -15.09 -6.39
CA GLY A 19 2.78 -13.87 -7.07
C GLY A 19 1.76 -12.73 -7.01
N VAL A 20 0.70 -12.85 -6.21
CA VAL A 20 -0.31 -11.81 -6.06
C VAL A 20 0.13 -10.81 -4.98
N LYS A 21 0.30 -9.55 -5.38
CA LYS A 21 0.57 -8.46 -4.44
C LYS A 21 -0.67 -8.16 -3.61
N VAL A 22 -0.59 -8.44 -2.30
CA VAL A 22 -1.63 -8.05 -1.33
C VAL A 22 -1.32 -6.66 -0.77
N VAL A 23 -2.33 -5.80 -0.76
CA VAL A 23 -2.28 -4.43 -0.23
C VAL A 23 -3.45 -4.21 0.73
N MET A 24 -3.16 -3.72 1.94
CA MET A 24 -4.19 -3.30 2.90
C MET A 24 -4.56 -1.84 2.68
N VAL A 25 -5.85 -1.53 2.72
CA VAL A 25 -6.38 -0.16 2.65
C VAL A 25 -7.34 0.05 3.81
N THR A 26 -6.98 0.89 4.78
CA THR A 26 -7.76 1.10 6.01
C THR A 26 -7.87 2.57 6.43
N GLY A 27 -8.92 2.88 7.19
CA GLY A 27 -9.09 4.18 7.88
C GLY A 27 -8.34 4.28 9.21
N ASP A 28 -7.72 3.19 9.68
CA ASP A 28 -7.03 3.12 10.96
C ASP A 28 -5.76 3.99 11.01
N HIS A 29 -5.25 4.20 12.23
CA HIS A 29 -3.96 4.83 12.45
C HIS A 29 -2.82 4.01 11.82
N PRO A 30 -1.75 4.64 11.28
CA PRO A 30 -0.65 3.91 10.64
C PRO A 30 -0.01 2.83 11.52
N ASP A 31 0.16 3.08 12.81
CA ASP A 31 0.73 2.10 13.75
C ASP A 31 -0.16 0.88 13.95
N THR A 32 -1.48 1.09 14.13
CA THR A 32 -2.48 0.01 14.19
C THR A 32 -2.48 -0.78 12.89
N ALA A 33 -2.51 -0.09 11.74
CA ALA A 33 -2.50 -0.74 10.44
C ALA A 33 -1.23 -1.58 10.22
N ARG A 34 -0.06 -1.06 10.63
CA ARG A 34 1.23 -1.78 10.58
C ARG A 34 1.24 -3.01 11.49
N ALA A 35 0.69 -2.91 12.70
CA ALA A 35 0.58 -4.03 13.62
C ALA A 35 -0.33 -5.13 13.06
N ILE A 36 -1.51 -4.78 12.55
CA ILE A 36 -2.46 -5.72 11.94
C ILE A 36 -1.82 -6.35 10.70
N ALA A 37 -1.28 -5.56 9.78
CA ALA A 37 -0.68 -6.05 8.53
C ALA A 37 0.52 -6.97 8.77
N SER A 38 1.32 -6.72 9.82
CA SER A 38 2.40 -7.63 10.25
C SER A 38 1.84 -8.96 10.77
N ARG A 39 0.77 -8.91 11.58
CA ARG A 39 0.13 -10.10 12.15
C ARG A 39 -0.48 -11.00 11.09
N ILE A 40 -1.00 -10.45 9.99
CA ILE A 40 -1.64 -11.21 8.90
C ILE A 40 -0.74 -11.40 7.67
N ASN A 41 0.58 -11.33 7.83
CA ASN A 41 1.58 -11.57 6.79
C ASN A 41 1.60 -10.57 5.60
N ILE A 42 0.86 -9.47 5.62
CA ILE A 42 0.93 -8.45 4.56
C ILE A 42 2.29 -7.74 4.55
N LEU A 43 2.83 -7.46 5.74
CA LEU A 43 4.16 -6.84 5.91
C LEU A 43 5.29 -7.84 6.16
N LYS A 44 4.96 -9.14 6.22
CA LYS A 44 5.96 -10.16 6.48
C LYS A 44 6.65 -10.47 5.15
N ARG A 45 7.87 -10.00 5.04
CA ARG A 45 8.72 -10.11 3.85
C ARG A 45 9.52 -11.40 3.92
N ASP A 46 9.73 -12.04 2.78
CA ASP A 46 10.78 -13.05 2.66
C ASP A 46 12.15 -12.35 2.80
N SER A 47 13.16 -13.07 3.29
CA SER A 47 14.48 -12.50 3.60
C SER A 47 15.13 -11.79 2.40
N GLU A 48 14.85 -12.25 1.18
CA GLU A 48 15.37 -11.66 -0.06
C GLU A 48 14.71 -10.31 -0.42
N ASP A 49 13.45 -10.09 -0.02
CA ASP A 49 12.73 -8.84 -0.26
C ASP A 49 13.22 -7.73 0.67
N VAL A 50 13.56 -8.09 1.92
CA VAL A 50 14.07 -7.14 2.92
C VAL A 50 15.39 -6.51 2.43
N GLU A 51 16.33 -7.33 1.95
CA GLU A 51 17.63 -6.85 1.48
C GLU A 51 17.52 -5.94 0.26
N ARG A 52 16.67 -6.29 -0.73
CA ARG A 52 16.44 -5.49 -1.93
C ARG A 52 15.83 -4.12 -1.62
N GLU A 53 14.87 -4.07 -0.69
CA GLU A 53 14.17 -2.84 -0.33
C GLU A 53 14.99 -1.92 0.58
N GLN A 54 15.82 -2.47 1.48
CA GLN A 54 16.77 -1.69 2.30
C GLN A 54 17.72 -0.84 1.44
N LEU A 55 18.12 -1.38 0.28
CA LEU A 55 19.01 -0.73 -0.68
C LEU A 55 18.30 0.34 -1.53
N GLN A 56 16.96 0.35 -1.58
CA GLN A 56 16.17 1.23 -2.45
C GLN A 56 15.38 2.31 -1.70
N GLY A 57 15.54 2.43 -0.37
CA GLY A 57 14.77 3.40 0.42
C GLY A 57 13.27 3.08 0.50
N ALA A 58 12.88 1.84 0.22
CA ALA A 58 11.48 1.42 0.09
C ALA A 58 10.73 1.31 1.44
N ASP A 59 11.41 1.52 2.58
CA ASP A 59 10.74 1.57 3.88
C ASP A 59 9.77 2.75 4.00
N GLU A 60 10.08 3.89 3.35
CA GLU A 60 9.20 5.06 3.32
C GLU A 60 7.89 4.79 2.57
N PHE A 61 7.94 3.99 1.50
CA PHE A 61 6.76 3.68 0.68
C PHE A 61 5.98 2.46 1.17
N CYS A 62 6.51 1.71 2.15
CA CYS A 62 5.87 0.49 2.64
C CYS A 62 4.48 0.78 3.26
N VAL A 63 4.38 1.88 4.01
CA VAL A 63 3.13 2.38 4.63
C VAL A 63 2.90 3.82 4.21
N ILE A 64 1.84 4.07 3.44
CA ILE A 64 1.44 5.40 2.99
C ILE A 64 0.22 5.86 3.78
N THR A 65 0.24 7.11 4.24
CA THR A 65 -0.89 7.70 4.98
C THR A 65 -1.79 8.55 4.08
N GLY A 66 -3.03 8.77 4.50
CA GLY A 66 -3.94 9.69 3.81
C GLY A 66 -3.35 11.09 3.62
N THR A 67 -2.62 11.61 4.60
CA THR A 67 -1.95 12.92 4.51
C THR A 67 -0.88 12.97 3.41
N MET A 68 -0.18 11.86 3.15
CA MET A 68 0.77 11.76 2.04
C MET A 68 0.03 11.74 0.69
N LEU A 69 -1.17 11.16 0.66
CA LEU A 69 -2.00 11.07 -0.55
C LEU A 69 -2.67 12.40 -0.91
N GLU A 70 -3.02 13.26 0.05
CA GLU A 70 -3.78 14.50 -0.19
C GLU A 70 -3.17 15.39 -1.28
N SER A 71 -1.83 15.49 -1.33
CA SER A 71 -1.11 16.27 -2.34
C SER A 71 -0.87 15.52 -3.66
N ARG A 72 -1.29 14.25 -3.75
CA ARG A 72 -1.03 13.32 -4.84
C ARG A 72 -2.31 12.77 -5.50
N VAL A 73 -3.48 13.24 -5.06
CA VAL A 73 -4.78 12.95 -5.68
C VAL A 73 -4.91 13.78 -6.96
N PRO A 74 -5.15 13.15 -8.13
CA PRO A 74 -5.44 13.86 -9.38
C PRO A 74 -6.63 14.81 -9.21
N LYS A 75 -6.62 15.94 -9.91
CA LYS A 75 -7.75 16.89 -9.88
C LYS A 75 -8.98 16.38 -10.62
N THR A 76 -8.79 15.42 -11.51
CA THR A 76 -9.84 14.77 -12.29
C THR A 76 -10.05 13.35 -11.78
N ASP A 77 -11.18 12.74 -12.15
CA ASP A 77 -11.51 11.40 -11.67
C ASP A 77 -10.54 10.31 -12.16
N ASN A 78 -9.57 10.58 -13.05
CA ASN A 78 -8.61 9.59 -13.54
C ASN A 78 -7.20 10.19 -13.67
N PHE A 79 -6.17 9.35 -13.68
CA PHE A 79 -4.84 9.74 -14.13
C PHE A 79 -4.87 10.09 -15.62
N THR A 80 -4.26 11.21 -15.99
CA THR A 80 -4.15 11.66 -17.40
C THR A 80 -2.69 11.83 -17.77
N ASP A 81 -2.40 11.90 -19.08
CA ASP A 81 -1.05 12.17 -19.58
C ASP A 81 -0.54 13.59 -19.22
N GLU A 82 -1.40 14.44 -18.65
CA GLU A 82 -1.08 15.81 -18.22
C GLU A 82 -0.60 15.90 -16.77
N GLU A 83 -0.53 14.77 -16.04
CA GLU A 83 -0.06 14.78 -14.66
C GLU A 83 1.43 15.17 -14.56
N PRO A 84 1.80 15.99 -13.56
CA PRO A 84 3.20 16.35 -13.34
C PRO A 84 4.10 15.11 -13.21
N PRO A 85 5.31 15.09 -13.82
CA PRO A 85 6.20 13.93 -13.79
C PRO A 85 6.52 13.42 -12.38
N GLU A 86 6.58 14.32 -11.39
CA GLU A 86 6.81 13.97 -9.99
C GLU A 86 5.65 13.19 -9.36
N ILE A 87 4.40 13.42 -9.78
CA ILE A 87 3.23 12.67 -9.31
C ILE A 87 3.24 11.27 -9.93
N VAL A 88 3.55 11.20 -11.24
CA VAL A 88 3.66 9.93 -11.97
C VAL A 88 4.77 9.06 -11.36
N GLU A 89 5.96 9.62 -11.10
CA GLU A 89 7.07 8.88 -10.51
C GLU A 89 6.75 8.44 -9.07
N TRP A 90 6.07 9.29 -8.29
CA TRP A 90 5.66 8.95 -6.93
C TRP A 90 4.68 7.77 -6.92
N TRP A 91 3.65 7.81 -7.77
CA TRP A 91 2.69 6.71 -7.86
C TRP A 91 3.31 5.42 -8.38
N LYS A 92 4.28 5.50 -9.31
CA LYS A 92 5.07 4.33 -9.73
C LYS A 92 5.80 3.68 -8.55
N LYS A 93 6.43 4.47 -7.67
CA LYS A 93 7.06 3.96 -6.45
C LYS A 93 6.04 3.40 -5.46
N ALA A 94 4.92 4.10 -5.27
CA ALA A 94 3.85 3.66 -4.38
C ALA A 94 3.25 2.32 -4.82
N THR A 95 2.89 2.16 -6.09
CA THR A 95 2.30 0.90 -6.59
C THR A 95 3.28 -0.25 -6.63
N GLN A 96 4.59 0.03 -6.67
CA GLN A 96 5.63 -1.00 -6.55
C GLN A 96 5.83 -1.44 -5.09
N HIS A 97 5.97 -0.52 -4.16
CA HIS A 97 6.46 -0.84 -2.81
C HIS A 97 5.38 -0.87 -1.73
N THR A 98 4.28 -0.13 -1.89
CA THR A 98 3.29 0.01 -0.82
C THR A 98 2.55 -1.28 -0.53
N ARG A 99 2.43 -1.59 0.76
CA ARG A 99 1.70 -2.74 1.30
C ARG A 99 0.53 -2.32 2.18
N VAL A 100 0.60 -1.12 2.77
CA VAL A 100 -0.45 -0.59 3.63
C VAL A 100 -0.73 0.88 3.27
N PHE A 101 -1.99 1.18 2.99
CA PHE A 101 -2.52 2.54 3.00
C PHE A 101 -3.36 2.74 4.26
N ALA A 102 -2.98 3.70 5.10
CA ALA A 102 -3.63 4.00 6.39
C ALA A 102 -4.28 5.39 6.37
N ARG A 103 -5.25 5.65 7.24
CA ARG A 103 -6.04 6.91 7.27
C ARG A 103 -6.64 7.27 5.89
N VAL A 104 -7.14 6.27 5.17
CA VAL A 104 -7.64 6.42 3.80
C VAL A 104 -9.10 6.87 3.79
N SER A 105 -9.41 7.93 3.04
CA SER A 105 -10.78 8.43 2.80
C SER A 105 -11.42 7.73 1.59
N PRO A 106 -12.74 7.84 1.36
CA PRO A 106 -13.38 7.26 0.18
C PRO A 106 -12.75 7.68 -1.15
N ILE A 107 -12.37 8.96 -1.30
CA ILE A 107 -11.71 9.47 -2.51
C ILE A 107 -10.34 8.84 -2.71
N HIS A 108 -9.55 8.66 -1.64
CA HIS A 108 -8.26 7.99 -1.72
C HIS A 108 -8.39 6.55 -2.21
N LYS A 109 -9.45 5.82 -1.84
CA LYS A 109 -9.66 4.43 -2.30
C LYS A 109 -9.83 4.35 -3.81
N GLN A 110 -10.59 5.28 -4.40
CA GLN A 110 -10.79 5.33 -5.86
C GLN A 110 -9.46 5.55 -6.58
N VAL A 111 -8.70 6.54 -6.12
CA VAL A 111 -7.39 6.88 -6.71
C VAL A 111 -6.39 5.73 -6.56
N ILE A 112 -6.34 5.08 -5.39
CA ILE A 112 -5.49 3.89 -5.18
C ILE A 112 -5.85 2.81 -6.20
N VAL A 113 -7.13 2.50 -6.38
CA VAL A 113 -7.56 1.47 -7.35
C VAL A 113 -7.14 1.84 -8.77
N GLN A 114 -7.31 3.09 -9.17
CA GLN A 114 -6.91 3.58 -10.50
C GLN A 114 -5.40 3.53 -10.72
N ALA A 115 -4.59 3.80 -9.70
CA ALA A 115 -3.14 3.74 -9.82
C ALA A 115 -2.61 2.32 -10.12
N TYR A 116 -3.38 1.27 -9.79
CA TYR A 116 -3.04 -0.14 -10.03
C TYR A 116 -3.60 -0.69 -11.36
N GLN A 117 -4.33 0.10 -12.13
CA GLN A 117 -4.85 -0.28 -13.46
C GLN A 117 -3.83 0.02 -14.57
#